data_AF-A0A7M2QN88-F1
#
_entry.id   AF-A0A7M2QN88-F1
#
_cell.length_a   1.000
_cell.length_b   1.000
_cell.length_c   1.000
_cell.angle_alpha   90.00
_cell.angle_beta   90.00
_cell.angle_gamma   90.00
#
_symmetry.space_group_name_H-M   'P 1'
#
loop_
_entity.id
_entity.type
_entity.pdbx_description
1 polymer ?
#
loop_
_entity_poly.entity_id
_entity_poly.type
_entity_poly.pdbx_seq_one_letter_code
_entity_poly.pdbx_strand_id
1 'polypeptide(L)'
;MAHKFKVGDTVVRVKRSFRNMEVGALGKVVAAHRDHICLDGRFVEEHSPIYIRFDPTYFELVTDLPKAPVKPNAFNVGKIDPNGIDQHAPGAKLDHGKPRHGLVLGSFSNALTEVAKVGTFGANKYTDNGWLSVPNGVGRYTDALLRHHFAEAGGERDDPESQLSHAAHRAWNALAVLELMLRNKEGN
;
A
#
# COMPACT_ATOMS: atom_id res chain seq x y z
N MET A 1 -43.70 -13.76 -3.97
CA MET A 1 -43.12 -14.66 -4.99
C MET A 1 -41.72 -15.02 -4.53
N ALA A 2 -41.34 -16.31 -4.58
CA ALA A 2 -39.97 -16.72 -4.28
C ALA A 2 -39.05 -16.16 -5.37
N HIS A 3 -37.97 -15.49 -5.00
CA HIS A 3 -36.97 -15.05 -5.96
C HIS A 3 -36.20 -16.27 -6.48
N LYS A 4 -35.64 -16.15 -7.69
CA LYS A 4 -35.08 -17.26 -8.48
C LYS A 4 -33.77 -17.87 -7.95
N PHE A 5 -33.20 -17.33 -6.88
CA PHE A 5 -31.87 -17.70 -6.39
C PHE A 5 -31.93 -18.54 -5.12
N LYS A 6 -30.99 -19.48 -5.00
CA LYS A 6 -30.79 -20.36 -3.85
C LYS A 6 -29.39 -20.16 -3.27
N VAL A 7 -29.23 -20.51 -2.00
CA VAL A 7 -27.90 -20.54 -1.37
C VAL A 7 -27.01 -21.49 -2.17
N GLY A 8 -25.81 -21.02 -2.52
CA GLY A 8 -24.85 -21.74 -3.36
C GLY A 8 -24.84 -21.29 -4.83
N ASP A 9 -25.87 -20.59 -5.30
CA ASP A 9 -25.93 -20.11 -6.68
C ASP A 9 -24.78 -19.12 -6.97
N THR A 10 -24.25 -19.20 -8.19
CA THR A 10 -23.38 -18.18 -8.74
C THR A 10 -24.22 -17.20 -9.55
N VAL A 11 -24.10 -15.93 -9.22
CA VAL A 11 -24.81 -14.85 -9.89
C VAL A 11 -23.85 -13.84 -10.48
N VAL A 12 -24.25 -13.21 -11.58
CA VAL A 12 -23.52 -12.11 -12.20
C VAL A 12 -24.28 -10.82 -12.01
N ARG A 13 -23.59 -9.73 -11.65
CA ARG A 13 -24.20 -8.41 -11.55
C ARG A 13 -24.44 -7.86 -12.96
N VAL A 14 -25.67 -7.50 -13.27
CA VAL A 14 -26.06 -7.02 -14.61
C VAL A 14 -26.48 -5.54 -14.63
N LYS A 15 -26.67 -4.92 -13.46
CA LYS A 15 -27.07 -3.51 -13.35
C LYS A 15 -26.25 -2.78 -12.30
N ARG A 16 -25.94 -1.51 -12.60
CA ARG A 16 -25.38 -0.45 -11.72
C ARG A 16 -24.30 -0.93 -10.74
N SER A 17 -23.06 -0.51 -10.89
CA SER A 17 -21.97 -0.85 -9.98
C SER A 17 -22.23 -0.41 -8.53
N PHE A 18 -21.70 -1.16 -7.56
CA PHE A 18 -21.81 -0.85 -6.13
C PHE A 18 -20.64 -1.44 -5.35
N ARG A 19 -19.92 -0.59 -4.59
CA ARG A 19 -18.83 -0.96 -3.67
C ARG A 19 -17.95 -2.10 -4.21
N ASN A 20 -17.04 -1.77 -5.14
CA ASN A 20 -16.09 -2.68 -5.79
C ASN A 20 -16.73 -3.84 -6.60
N MET A 21 -18.06 -3.96 -6.66
CA MET A 21 -18.77 -4.91 -7.51
C MET A 21 -19.30 -4.21 -8.77
N GLU A 22 -18.51 -4.28 -9.83
CA GLU A 22 -18.84 -3.74 -11.16
C GLU A 22 -19.88 -4.61 -11.89
N VAL A 23 -20.52 -4.05 -12.92
CA VAL A 23 -21.35 -4.86 -13.85
C VAL A 23 -20.44 -5.91 -14.51
N GLY A 24 -20.90 -7.17 -14.51
CA GLY A 24 -20.12 -8.34 -14.93
C GLY A 24 -19.39 -9.07 -13.78
N ALA A 25 -19.33 -8.50 -12.58
CA ALA A 25 -18.74 -9.19 -11.43
C ALA A 25 -19.59 -10.39 -10.99
N LEU A 26 -18.91 -11.49 -10.66
CA LEU A 26 -19.52 -12.70 -10.12
C LEU A 26 -19.63 -12.62 -8.60
N GLY A 27 -20.71 -13.18 -8.05
CA GLY A 27 -20.92 -13.34 -6.62
C GLY A 27 -21.52 -14.70 -6.29
N LYS A 28 -21.27 -15.19 -5.08
CA LYS A 28 -21.85 -16.43 -4.56
C LYS A 28 -22.92 -16.11 -3.53
N VAL A 29 -24.12 -16.64 -3.73
CA VAL A 29 -25.25 -16.44 -2.80
C VAL A 29 -25.01 -17.26 -1.53
N VAL A 30 -24.90 -16.57 -0.39
CA VAL A 30 -24.67 -17.18 0.92
C VAL A 30 -25.92 -17.16 1.81
N ALA A 31 -26.87 -16.26 1.52
CA ALA A 31 -28.22 -16.29 2.07
C ALA A 31 -29.21 -15.74 1.04
N ALA A 32 -30.43 -16.28 1.05
CA ALA A 32 -31.49 -15.96 0.10
C ALA A 32 -32.77 -15.66 0.90
N HIS A 33 -33.18 -14.40 0.96
CA HIS A 33 -34.35 -13.93 1.69
C HIS A 33 -35.41 -13.39 0.74
N ARG A 34 -36.66 -13.32 1.17
CA ARG A 34 -37.81 -12.99 0.30
C ARG A 34 -37.61 -11.74 -0.56
N ASP A 35 -36.91 -10.73 -0.04
CA ASP A 35 -36.70 -9.39 -0.61
C ASP A 35 -35.23 -9.08 -0.99
N HIS A 36 -34.26 -9.90 -0.57
CA HIS A 36 -32.85 -9.65 -0.84
C HIS A 36 -32.01 -10.93 -0.88
N ILE A 37 -30.87 -10.87 -1.56
CA ILE A 37 -29.83 -11.90 -1.48
C ILE A 37 -28.61 -11.34 -0.73
N CYS A 38 -27.91 -12.21 -0.01
CA CYS A 38 -26.61 -11.90 0.56
C CYS A 38 -25.53 -12.60 -0.26
N LEU A 39 -24.49 -11.88 -0.66
CA LEU A 39 -23.35 -12.42 -1.37
C LEU A 39 -22.13 -12.53 -0.44
N ASP A 40 -21.26 -13.49 -0.71
CA ASP A 40 -19.97 -13.65 -0.03
C ASP A 40 -19.11 -12.37 -0.20
N GLY A 41 -18.77 -11.72 0.91
CA GLY A 41 -18.09 -10.42 0.97
C GLY A 41 -16.59 -10.45 0.61
N ARG A 42 -16.01 -11.62 0.32
CA ARG A 42 -14.58 -11.78 -0.05
C ARG A 42 -14.16 -11.05 -1.34
N PHE A 43 -15.09 -10.47 -2.09
CA PHE A 43 -14.81 -9.61 -3.24
C PHE A 43 -14.71 -8.11 -2.89
N VAL A 44 -14.95 -7.73 -1.62
CA VAL A 44 -15.03 -6.33 -1.20
C VAL A 44 -13.85 -5.93 -0.32
N GLU A 45 -13.37 -6.79 0.60
CA GLU A 45 -12.16 -6.59 1.43
C GLU A 45 -11.75 -7.92 2.10
N GLU A 46 -10.44 -8.17 2.26
CA GLU A 46 -9.84 -9.46 2.69
C GLU A 46 -10.29 -9.95 4.08
N HIS A 47 -10.84 -9.06 4.92
CA HIS A 47 -11.22 -9.34 6.31
C HIS A 47 -12.64 -8.88 6.67
N SER A 48 -13.52 -8.69 5.69
CA SER A 48 -14.89 -8.20 5.96
C SER A 48 -15.88 -9.37 6.13
N PRO A 49 -16.55 -9.54 7.30
CA PRO A 49 -17.60 -10.56 7.48
C PRO A 49 -18.95 -10.09 6.92
N ILE A 50 -18.95 -9.07 6.04
CA ILE A 50 -20.15 -8.35 5.67
C ILE A 50 -20.93 -9.15 4.64
N TYR A 51 -21.97 -9.83 5.11
CA TYR A 51 -23.10 -10.23 4.29
C TYR A 51 -23.78 -8.97 3.76
N ILE A 52 -23.42 -8.54 2.54
CA ILE A 52 -24.05 -7.37 1.92
C ILE A 52 -25.39 -7.79 1.32
N ARG A 53 -26.46 -7.12 1.72
CA ARG A 53 -27.80 -7.30 1.17
C ARG A 53 -27.88 -6.62 -0.19
N PHE A 54 -28.33 -7.36 -1.19
CA PHE A 54 -28.52 -6.89 -2.54
C PHE A 54 -29.95 -7.11 -3.01
N ASP A 55 -30.46 -6.14 -3.78
CA ASP A 55 -31.68 -6.30 -4.55
C ASP A 55 -31.45 -7.38 -5.63
N PRO A 56 -32.22 -8.48 -5.65
CA PRO A 56 -32.03 -9.58 -6.59
C PRO A 56 -32.19 -9.17 -8.07
N THR A 57 -32.87 -8.07 -8.37
CA THR A 57 -33.11 -7.59 -9.74
C THR A 57 -31.85 -7.05 -10.44
N TYR A 58 -30.77 -6.88 -9.69
CA TYR A 58 -29.47 -6.45 -10.19
C TYR A 58 -28.62 -7.63 -10.67
N PHE A 59 -29.14 -8.86 -10.58
CA PHE A 59 -28.40 -10.09 -10.78
C PHE A 59 -29.11 -11.07 -11.72
N GLU A 60 -28.29 -11.87 -12.41
CA GLU A 60 -28.73 -13.01 -13.21
C GLU A 60 -28.04 -14.29 -12.76
N LEU A 61 -28.75 -15.42 -12.90
CA LEU A 61 -28.21 -16.73 -12.54
C LEU A 61 -27.23 -17.16 -13.62
N VAL A 62 -26.05 -17.60 -13.23
CA VAL A 62 -25.06 -18.12 -14.16
C VAL A 62 -25.28 -19.62 -14.28
N THR A 63 -26.03 -20.05 -15.31
CA THR A 63 -26.36 -21.47 -15.56
C THR A 63 -25.27 -22.20 -16.33
N ASP A 64 -24.62 -21.50 -17.25
CA ASP A 64 -23.35 -21.89 -17.84
C ASP A 64 -22.33 -20.91 -17.31
N LEU A 65 -21.44 -21.37 -16.43
CA LEU A 65 -20.27 -20.56 -16.09
C LEU A 65 -19.59 -20.21 -17.42
N PRO A 66 -19.53 -18.93 -17.84
CA PRO A 66 -18.57 -18.58 -18.87
C PRO A 66 -17.25 -19.13 -18.36
N LYS A 67 -16.54 -19.93 -19.17
CA LYS A 67 -15.19 -20.41 -18.83
C LYS A 67 -14.50 -19.21 -18.21
N ALA A 68 -14.21 -19.31 -16.91
CA ALA A 68 -13.81 -18.14 -16.14
C ALA A 68 -12.76 -17.39 -16.97
N PRO A 69 -12.78 -16.05 -17.06
CA PRO A 69 -11.54 -15.38 -17.42
C PRO A 69 -10.51 -16.00 -16.51
N VAL A 70 -9.52 -16.68 -17.10
CA VAL A 70 -8.56 -17.50 -16.36
C VAL A 70 -8.09 -16.61 -15.23
N LYS A 71 -8.56 -16.89 -14.02
CA LYS A 71 -8.07 -16.18 -12.84
C LYS A 71 -6.57 -16.45 -12.92
N PRO A 72 -5.68 -15.44 -12.97
CA PRO A 72 -4.27 -15.72 -12.84
C PRO A 72 -4.16 -16.55 -11.57
N ASN A 73 -3.70 -17.79 -11.76
CA ASN A 73 -3.74 -18.82 -10.74
C ASN A 73 -3.12 -18.22 -9.48
N ALA A 74 -3.85 -18.20 -8.36
CA ALA A 74 -3.29 -17.79 -7.07
C ALA A 74 -2.08 -18.68 -6.68
N PHE A 75 -1.86 -19.80 -7.39
CA PHE A 75 -0.70 -20.68 -7.30
C PHE A 75 0.56 -20.22 -8.06
N ASN A 76 0.49 -19.17 -8.89
CA ASN A 76 1.62 -18.70 -9.70
C ASN A 76 2.12 -17.30 -9.32
N VAL A 77 1.61 -16.71 -8.24
CA VAL A 77 2.15 -15.45 -7.71
C VAL A 77 3.62 -15.69 -7.33
N GLY A 78 4.54 -15.20 -8.17
CA GLY A 78 5.98 -15.35 -7.98
C GLY A 78 6.66 -16.49 -8.76
N LYS A 79 6.00 -17.22 -9.65
CA LYS A 79 6.66 -18.24 -10.52
C LYS A 79 6.78 -17.84 -11.99
N ILE A 80 6.15 -16.73 -12.36
CA ILE A 80 6.13 -16.22 -13.72
C ILE A 80 6.51 -14.74 -13.66
N ASP A 81 7.40 -14.32 -14.54
CA ASP A 81 7.83 -12.93 -14.65
C ASP A 81 6.69 -12.03 -15.20
N PRO A 82 6.81 -10.69 -15.14
CA PRO A 82 5.80 -9.78 -15.67
C PRO A 82 5.45 -9.98 -17.15
N ASN A 83 6.30 -10.67 -17.92
CA ASN A 83 6.15 -10.93 -19.35
C ASN A 83 5.62 -12.35 -19.65
N GLY A 84 5.27 -13.15 -18.64
CA GLY A 84 4.77 -14.51 -18.83
C GLY A 84 5.86 -15.59 -18.93
N ILE A 85 7.12 -15.27 -18.63
CA ILE A 85 8.25 -16.20 -18.68
C ILE A 85 8.32 -17.01 -17.37
N ASP A 86 8.45 -18.34 -17.49
CA ASP A 86 8.67 -19.22 -16.33
C ASP A 86 9.93 -18.82 -15.56
N GLN A 87 9.88 -18.82 -14.23
CA GLN A 87 10.98 -18.39 -13.37
C GLN A 87 12.31 -19.13 -13.59
N HIS A 88 12.29 -20.35 -14.13
CA HIS A 88 13.50 -21.13 -14.42
C HIS A 88 13.98 -20.98 -15.86
N ALA A 89 13.22 -20.31 -16.72
CA ALA A 89 13.65 -20.03 -18.09
C ALA A 89 14.66 -18.86 -18.14
N PRO A 90 15.66 -18.91 -19.04
CA PRO A 90 16.60 -17.81 -19.22
C PRO A 90 15.87 -16.49 -19.54
N GLY A 91 16.24 -15.42 -18.82
CA GLY A 91 15.67 -14.07 -19.00
C GLY A 91 14.49 -13.73 -18.11
N ALA A 92 13.96 -14.68 -17.33
CA ALA A 92 12.88 -14.41 -16.38
C ALA A 92 13.33 -13.47 -15.23
N LYS A 93 12.48 -12.50 -14.87
CA LYS A 93 12.73 -11.62 -13.71
C LYS A 93 11.49 -11.38 -12.87
N LEU A 94 11.48 -11.95 -11.67
CA LEU A 94 10.37 -11.86 -10.71
C LEU A 94 10.42 -10.56 -9.90
N ASP A 95 10.27 -9.40 -10.54
CA ASP A 95 10.26 -8.09 -9.87
C ASP A 95 8.89 -7.41 -9.84
N HIS A 96 7.85 -8.08 -10.34
CA HIS A 96 6.47 -7.62 -10.16
C HIS A 96 6.13 -7.40 -8.68
N GLY A 97 5.60 -6.22 -8.36
CA GLY A 97 5.22 -5.85 -6.99
C GLY A 97 6.39 -5.54 -6.05
N LYS A 98 7.65 -5.68 -6.47
CA LYS A 98 8.80 -5.29 -5.66
C LYS A 98 9.03 -3.78 -5.69
N PRO A 99 9.55 -3.17 -4.61
CA PRO A 99 9.91 -1.76 -4.61
C PRO A 99 10.86 -1.39 -5.74
N ARG A 100 10.47 -0.39 -6.54
CA ARG A 100 11.30 0.15 -7.63
C ARG A 100 12.20 1.26 -7.09
N HIS A 101 13.27 0.87 -6.38
CA HIS A 101 14.20 1.80 -5.72
C HIS A 101 14.68 2.96 -6.61
N GLY A 102 14.90 2.73 -7.90
CA GLY A 102 15.33 3.77 -8.85
C GLY A 102 14.32 4.91 -9.04
N LEU A 103 13.02 4.68 -8.80
CA LEU A 103 12.02 5.75 -8.81
C LEU A 103 12.25 6.78 -7.70
N VAL A 104 12.86 6.36 -6.59
CA VAL A 104 13.18 7.25 -5.47
C VAL A 104 14.65 7.66 -5.54
N LEU A 105 15.58 6.71 -5.46
CA LEU A 105 17.02 7.01 -5.38
C LEU A 105 17.58 7.68 -6.64
N GLY A 106 17.04 7.34 -7.81
CA GLY A 106 17.44 7.97 -9.07
C GLY A 106 16.73 9.30 -9.32
N SER A 107 15.41 9.34 -9.13
CA SER A 107 14.62 10.54 -9.49
C SER A 107 14.71 11.66 -8.44
N PHE A 108 15.09 11.35 -7.19
CA PHE A 108 15.24 12.33 -6.11
C PHE A 108 16.71 12.68 -5.83
N SER A 109 17.62 12.43 -6.77
CA SER A 109 19.06 12.62 -6.58
C SER A 109 19.41 13.97 -5.93
N ASN A 110 18.90 15.09 -6.45
CA ASN A 110 19.13 16.43 -5.90
C ASN A 110 18.64 16.57 -4.44
N ALA A 111 17.42 16.12 -4.14
CA ALA A 111 16.87 16.19 -2.79
C ALA A 111 17.63 15.30 -1.81
N LEU A 112 18.02 14.09 -2.25
CA LEU A 112 18.80 13.17 -1.44
C LEU A 112 20.23 13.69 -1.20
N THR A 113 20.81 14.44 -2.14
CA THR A 113 22.08 15.16 -1.90
C THR A 113 21.94 16.20 -0.79
N GLU A 114 20.86 17.00 -0.76
CA GLU A 114 20.64 17.97 0.33
C GLU A 114 20.42 17.28 1.68
N VAL A 115 19.68 16.17 1.71
CA VAL A 115 19.52 15.34 2.92
C VAL A 115 20.85 14.76 3.38
N ALA A 116 21.71 14.31 2.46
CA ALA A 116 23.03 13.80 2.78
C ALA A 116 23.92 14.88 3.42
N LYS A 117 23.85 16.13 2.95
CA LYS A 117 24.57 17.26 3.56
C LYS A 117 24.18 17.48 5.02
N VAL A 118 22.89 17.36 5.36
CA VAL A 118 22.42 17.44 6.77
C VAL A 118 23.05 16.32 7.61
N GLY A 119 23.05 15.09 7.09
CA GLY A 119 23.70 13.95 7.74
C GLY A 119 25.22 14.17 7.95
N THR A 120 25.92 14.68 6.94
CA THR A 120 27.35 15.03 7.01
C THR A 120 27.61 16.15 8.01
N PHE A 121 26.78 17.19 8.04
CA PHE A 121 26.87 18.26 9.03
C PHE A 121 26.75 17.70 10.46
N GLY A 122 25.75 16.84 10.70
CA GLY A 122 25.57 16.16 11.97
C GLY A 122 26.74 15.24 12.35
N ALA A 123 27.27 14.46 11.39
CA ALA A 123 28.41 13.58 11.61
C ALA A 123 29.68 14.37 11.98
N ASN A 124 29.96 15.48 11.26
CA ASN A 124 31.09 16.37 11.55
C ASN A 124 30.98 17.06 12.91
N LYS A 125 29.76 17.40 13.34
CA LYS A 125 29.50 18.04 14.64
C LYS A 125 29.52 17.04 15.80
N TYR A 126 29.18 15.78 15.54
CA TYR A 126 29.02 14.74 16.54
C TYR A 126 29.88 13.51 16.20
N THR A 127 29.28 12.33 16.08
CA THR A 127 29.96 11.09 15.73
C THR A 127 29.16 10.41 14.64
N ASP A 128 29.86 9.79 13.70
CA ASP A 128 29.27 8.97 12.64
C ASP A 128 28.22 8.02 13.21
N ASN A 129 27.00 8.11 12.69
CA ASN A 129 25.86 7.29 13.11
C ASN A 129 25.50 7.36 14.61
N GLY A 130 26.03 8.33 15.38
CA GLY A 130 25.73 8.49 16.81
C GLY A 130 24.24 8.77 17.07
N TRP A 131 23.52 9.22 16.05
CA TRP A 131 22.08 9.44 16.07
C TRP A 131 21.27 8.17 16.39
N LEU A 132 21.79 6.97 16.08
CA LEU A 132 21.17 5.67 16.37
C LEU A 132 21.05 5.39 17.86
N SER A 133 21.97 5.90 18.67
CA SER A 133 22.08 5.61 20.10
C SER A 133 21.38 6.65 20.98
N VAL A 134 20.67 7.61 20.39
CA VAL A 134 19.99 8.68 21.13
C VAL A 134 18.83 8.09 21.94
N PRO A 135 18.83 8.25 23.29
CA PRO A 135 17.71 7.83 24.12
C PRO A 135 16.44 8.57 23.71
N ASN A 136 15.32 7.84 23.60
CA ASN A 136 14.07 8.36 23.04
C ASN A 136 14.25 9.03 21.67
N GLY A 137 15.06 8.43 20.79
CA GLY A 137 15.40 9.00 19.48
C GLY A 137 14.18 9.34 18.63
N VAL A 138 13.15 8.49 18.60
CA VAL A 138 11.89 8.75 17.87
C VAL A 138 11.26 10.08 18.31
N GLY A 139 11.07 10.30 19.61
CA GLY A 139 10.52 11.55 20.12
C GLY A 139 11.42 12.75 19.85
N ARG A 140 12.73 12.61 20.10
CA ARG A 140 13.68 13.72 19.95
C ARG A 140 13.88 14.18 18.50
N TYR A 141 13.89 13.26 17.54
CA TYR A 141 13.95 13.61 16.12
C TYR A 141 12.60 14.08 15.57
N THR A 142 11.49 13.64 16.15
CA THR A 142 10.17 14.23 15.85
C THR A 142 10.13 15.71 16.26
N ASP A 143 10.60 16.05 17.47
CA ASP A 143 10.68 17.44 17.92
C ASP A 143 11.64 18.27 17.05
N ALA A 144 12.77 17.70 16.64
CA ALA A 144 13.70 18.36 15.71
C ALA A 144 13.04 18.65 14.37
N LEU A 145 12.34 17.67 13.79
CA LEU A 145 11.55 17.86 12.57
C LEU A 145 10.55 19.02 12.71
N LEU A 146 9.79 19.05 13.81
CA LEU A 146 8.78 20.08 14.05
C LEU A 146 9.41 21.48 14.19
N ARG A 147 10.58 21.60 14.81
CA ARG A 147 11.31 22.88 14.88
C ARG A 147 11.66 23.41 13.48
N HIS A 148 12.19 22.58 12.59
CA HIS A 148 12.45 23.01 11.21
C HIS A 148 11.17 23.28 10.42
N HIS A 149 10.08 22.54 10.69
CA HIS A 149 8.78 22.81 10.08
C HIS A 149 8.24 24.19 10.46
N PHE A 150 8.26 24.53 11.75
CA PHE A 150 7.75 25.82 12.21
C PHE A 150 8.65 26.99 11.81
N ALA A 151 9.97 26.82 11.77
CA ALA A 151 10.87 27.83 11.24
C ALA A 151 10.57 28.14 9.75
N GLU A 152 10.38 27.09 8.93
CA GLU A 152 10.00 27.28 7.53
C GLU A 152 8.63 27.92 7.36
N ALA A 153 7.64 27.49 8.15
CA ALA A 153 6.32 28.11 8.17
C ALA A 153 6.37 29.58 8.62
N GLY A 154 7.35 29.94 9.45
CA GLY A 154 7.64 31.31 9.87
C GLY A 154 8.38 32.16 8.84
N GLY A 155 8.78 31.58 7.69
CA GLY A 155 9.44 32.28 6.59
C GLY A 155 10.96 32.08 6.52
N GLU A 156 11.56 31.28 7.40
CA GLU A 156 12.99 30.94 7.32
C GLU A 156 13.22 29.83 6.28
N ARG A 157 14.05 30.09 5.26
CA ARG A 157 14.34 29.08 4.23
C ARG A 157 15.38 28.06 4.68
N ASP A 158 16.42 28.56 5.31
CA ASP A 158 17.63 27.81 5.66
C ASP A 158 17.91 27.96 7.16
N ASP A 159 18.32 26.86 7.77
CA ASP A 159 18.66 26.79 9.19
C ASP A 159 19.90 27.66 9.48
N PRO A 160 19.83 28.57 10.47
CA PRO A 160 20.90 29.55 10.70
C PRO A 160 22.21 28.92 11.19
N GLU A 161 22.17 27.73 11.80
CA GLU A 161 23.38 27.06 12.28
C GLU A 161 24.13 26.37 11.12
N SER A 162 23.42 25.55 10.36
CA SER A 162 24.00 24.72 9.29
C SER A 162 24.08 25.43 7.93
N GLN A 163 23.30 26.49 7.74
CA GLN A 163 23.09 27.16 6.45
C GLN A 163 22.48 26.21 5.38
N LEU A 164 21.75 25.18 5.82
CA LEU A 164 21.07 24.20 4.96
C LEU A 164 19.55 24.34 5.08
N SER A 165 18.84 24.00 4.00
CA SER A 165 17.38 24.15 3.93
C SER A 165 16.65 23.42 5.07
N HIS A 166 15.68 24.11 5.70
CA HIS A 166 14.77 23.50 6.68
C HIS A 166 14.04 22.27 6.11
N ALA A 167 13.69 22.27 4.82
CA ALA A 167 13.09 21.12 4.16
C ALA A 167 14.00 19.88 4.15
N ALA A 168 15.31 20.07 3.92
CA ALA A 168 16.28 18.98 3.96
C ALA A 168 16.44 18.43 5.38
N HIS A 169 16.47 19.31 6.38
CA HIS A 169 16.46 18.90 7.79
C HIS A 169 15.22 18.09 8.17
N ARG A 170 14.03 18.53 7.75
CA ARG A 170 12.80 17.76 7.99
C ARG A 170 12.86 16.38 7.37
N ALA A 171 13.31 16.28 6.11
CA ALA A 171 13.43 15.00 5.42
C ALA A 171 14.43 14.08 6.12
N TRP A 172 15.58 14.60 6.54
CA TRP A 172 16.57 13.83 7.30
C TRP A 172 16.00 13.31 8.63
N ASN A 173 15.34 14.17 9.40
CA ASN A 173 14.72 13.78 10.67
C ASN A 173 13.60 12.75 10.48
N ALA A 174 12.78 12.89 9.41
CA ALA A 174 11.73 11.92 9.09
C ALA A 174 12.30 10.53 8.77
N LEU A 175 13.41 10.47 8.01
CA LEU A 175 14.11 9.23 7.73
C LEU A 175 14.71 8.62 9.00
N ALA A 176 15.32 9.43 9.87
CA ALA A 176 15.85 8.97 11.16
C ALA A 176 14.75 8.37 12.05
N VAL A 177 13.59 9.04 12.14
CA VAL A 177 12.43 8.52 12.89
C VAL A 177 11.95 7.19 12.31
N LEU A 178 11.76 7.11 11.00
CA LEU A 178 11.30 5.89 10.33
C LEU A 178 12.29 4.72 10.55
N GLU A 179 13.58 4.97 10.39
CA GLU A 179 14.62 3.97 10.58
C GLU A 179 14.66 3.45 12.01
N LEU A 180 14.58 4.33 13.02
CA LEU A 180 14.49 3.90 14.42
C LEU A 180 13.23 3.07 14.70
N MET A 181 12.08 3.44 14.11
CA MET A 181 10.85 2.66 14.24
C MET A 181 10.98 1.27 13.60
N LEU A 182 11.62 1.15 12.44
CA LEU A 182 11.81 -0.13 11.76
C LEU A 182 12.78 -1.04 12.52
N ARG A 183 13.91 -0.50 12.99
CA ARG A 183 14.88 -1.26 13.81
C ARG A 183 14.28 -1.77 15.12
N ASN A 184 13.43 -0.96 15.76
CA ASN A 184 12.75 -1.38 16.98
C ASN A 184 11.73 -2.50 16.75
N LYS A 185 11.16 -2.62 15.54
CA LYS A 185 10.26 -3.73 15.18
C LYS A 185 10.99 -5.03 14.89
N GLU A 186 12.23 -4.96 14.40
CA GLU A 186 13.05 -6.14 14.08
C GLU A 186 13.73 -6.74 15.32
N GLY A 187 13.87 -5.97 16.41
CA GLY A 187 14.43 -6.41 17.69
C GLY A 187 13.43 -7.01 18.67
N ASN A 188 12.18 -7.25 18.26
CA ASN A 188 11.06 -7.74 19.08
C ASN A 188 10.43 -8.99 18.47
#